data_AF-A0A258C294-F1
#
_entry.id   AF-A0A258C294-F1
#
_cell.length_a   1.000
_cell.length_b   1.000
_cell.length_c   1.000
_cell.angle_alpha   90.00
_cell.angle_beta   90.00
_cell.angle_gamma   90.00
#
_symmetry.space_group_name_H-M   'P 1'
#
loop_
_entity.id
_entity.type
_entity.pdbx_description
1 polymer ?
#
loop_
_entity_poly.entity_id
_entity_poly.type
_entity_poly.pdbx_seq_one_letter_code
_entity_poly.pdbx_strand_id
1 'polypeptide(L)'
;MQRFRQILHVVCLTLLLQSSELLAGWREALPEARRVGGGELRMFGFSIYSAQFWVMGQAPDEPLDLDAPFALELTYGRTISRENLVAASLREIRRLAPGDPDPARMADWEREMRLAFVDVRAGDRITGLFLPGEGARFYVGANLQHVVRDEAFA
;
A
#
# COMPACT_ATOMS: atom_id res chain seq x y z
N MET A 1 -34.38 23.27 -26.23
CA MET A 1 -33.38 23.77 -25.26
C MET A 1 -33.51 23.19 -23.84
N GLN A 2 -34.66 22.66 -23.40
CA GLN A 2 -34.84 22.09 -22.04
C GLN A 2 -34.18 20.72 -21.80
N ARG A 3 -34.19 19.82 -22.79
CA ARG A 3 -33.63 18.45 -22.65
C ARG A 3 -32.10 18.40 -22.49
N PHE A 4 -31.39 19.35 -23.08
CA PHE A 4 -29.92 19.46 -22.99
C PHE A 4 -29.46 19.89 -21.59
N ARG A 5 -30.27 20.72 -20.91
CA ARG A 5 -30.00 21.20 -19.56
C ARG A 5 -30.19 20.11 -18.50
N GLN A 6 -31.14 19.18 -18.74
CA GLN A 6 -31.38 18.03 -17.86
C GLN A 6 -30.29 16.94 -17.99
N ILE A 7 -29.79 16.69 -19.21
CA ILE A 7 -28.69 15.73 -19.43
C ILE A 7 -27.41 16.20 -18.73
N LEU A 8 -27.12 17.51 -18.74
CA LEU A 8 -25.95 18.08 -18.07
C LEU A 8 -25.99 17.92 -16.53
N HIS A 9 -27.17 17.95 -15.92
CA HIS A 9 -27.32 17.81 -14.46
C HIS A 9 -27.21 16.36 -14.00
N VAL A 10 -27.68 15.41 -14.79
CA VAL A 10 -27.56 13.97 -14.47
C VAL A 10 -26.11 13.49 -14.56
N VAL A 11 -25.35 13.96 -15.56
CA VAL A 11 -23.92 13.63 -15.72
C VAL A 11 -23.08 14.15 -14.54
N CYS A 12 -23.38 15.36 -14.04
CA CYS A 12 -22.65 15.94 -12.90
C CYS A 12 -22.95 15.20 -11.58
N LEU A 13 -24.17 14.70 -11.39
CA LEU A 13 -24.56 13.94 -10.19
C LEU A 13 -23.93 12.53 -10.18
N THR A 14 -23.78 11.88 -11.35
CA THR A 14 -23.06 10.59 -11.45
C THR A 14 -21.55 10.73 -11.24
N LEU A 15 -20.94 11.85 -11.64
CA LEU A 15 -19.51 12.12 -11.42
C LEU A 15 -19.17 12.32 -9.92
N LEU A 16 -20.10 12.85 -9.13
CA LEU A 16 -19.92 13.06 -7.69
C LEU A 16 -19.97 11.76 -6.87
N LEU A 17 -20.74 10.74 -7.31
CA LEU A 17 -20.84 9.46 -6.58
C LEU A 17 -19.59 8.57 -6.74
N GLN A 18 -18.81 8.72 -7.81
CA GLN A 18 -17.57 7.96 -8.00
C GLN A 18 -16.42 8.42 -7.10
N SER A 19 -16.58 9.55 -6.40
CA SER A 19 -15.54 10.11 -5.53
C SER A 19 -15.48 9.45 -4.15
N SER A 20 -16.46 8.59 -3.82
CA SER A 20 -16.60 7.99 -2.48
C SER A 20 -15.55 6.93 -2.15
N GLU A 21 -14.93 6.32 -3.17
CA GLU A 21 -13.86 5.33 -2.96
C GLU A 21 -12.54 5.95 -2.49
N LEU A 22 -12.47 7.28 -2.36
CA LEU A 22 -11.30 7.97 -1.81
C LEU A 22 -11.17 7.87 -0.29
N LEU A 23 -12.27 7.58 0.43
CA LEU A 23 -12.29 7.50 1.89
C LEU A 23 -12.31 6.07 2.44
N ALA A 24 -12.98 5.13 1.78
CA ALA A 24 -13.10 3.74 2.23
C ALA A 24 -11.84 2.90 1.99
N GLY A 25 -10.72 3.27 2.63
CA GLY A 25 -9.44 2.59 2.47
C GLY A 25 -8.52 2.75 3.68
N TRP A 26 -7.26 2.37 3.51
CA TRP A 26 -6.26 2.34 4.60
C TRP A 26 -6.15 3.63 5.42
N ARG A 27 -6.55 4.79 4.87
CA ARG A 27 -6.57 6.08 5.55
C ARG A 27 -7.57 6.16 6.71
N GLU A 28 -8.63 5.37 6.71
CA GLU A 28 -9.53 5.25 7.87
C GLU A 28 -8.82 4.57 9.05
N ALA A 29 -7.94 3.61 8.75
CA ALA A 29 -7.12 2.93 9.75
C ALA A 29 -5.87 3.74 10.15
N LEU A 30 -5.55 4.81 9.40
CA LEU A 30 -4.44 5.73 9.69
C LEU A 30 -4.96 7.19 9.69
N PRO A 31 -5.83 7.57 10.65
CA PRO A 31 -6.32 8.94 10.77
C PRO A 31 -5.17 9.93 10.87
N GLU A 32 -5.36 11.13 10.29
CA GLU A 32 -4.34 12.20 10.29
C GLU A 32 -2.98 11.81 9.69
N ALA A 33 -2.96 10.77 8.85
CA ALA A 33 -1.76 10.37 8.11
C ALA A 33 -1.17 11.53 7.30
N ARG A 34 0.08 11.87 7.58
CA ARG A 34 0.85 12.85 6.80
C ARG A 34 1.90 12.14 5.97
N ARG A 35 2.05 12.56 4.72
CA ARG A 35 3.15 12.09 3.86
C ARG A 35 4.46 12.72 4.35
N VAL A 36 5.41 11.87 4.72
CA VAL A 36 6.73 12.29 5.23
C VAL A 36 7.84 12.01 4.24
N GLY A 37 7.59 11.19 3.22
CA GLY A 37 8.58 10.85 2.21
C GLY A 37 8.03 10.12 0.99
N GLY A 38 8.95 9.77 0.09
CA GLY A 38 8.66 8.94 -1.07
C GLY A 38 9.88 8.77 -1.96
N GLY A 39 9.76 7.88 -2.94
CA GLY A 39 10.83 7.58 -3.88
C GLY A 39 10.28 6.86 -5.11
N GLU A 40 11.12 6.69 -6.12
CA GLU A 40 10.76 5.93 -7.32
C GLU A 40 11.81 4.86 -7.57
N LEU A 41 11.38 3.62 -7.75
CA LEU A 41 12.26 2.56 -8.21
C LEU A 41 12.22 2.49 -9.74
N ARG A 42 13.38 2.63 -10.37
CA ARG A 42 13.58 2.46 -11.81
C ARG A 42 14.56 1.34 -12.11
N MET A 43 14.31 0.60 -13.19
CA MET A 43 15.21 -0.42 -13.70
C MET A 43 15.44 -0.18 -15.19
N PHE A 44 16.69 -0.05 -15.62
CA PHE A 44 17.05 0.31 -17.00
C PHE A 44 16.30 1.54 -17.55
N GLY A 45 16.03 2.54 -16.70
CA GLY A 45 15.27 3.75 -17.06
C GLY A 45 13.75 3.63 -16.96
N PHE A 46 13.20 2.41 -16.88
CA PHE A 46 11.76 2.16 -16.77
C PHE A 46 11.29 2.23 -15.32
N SER A 47 10.17 2.92 -15.08
CA SER A 47 9.53 2.99 -13.75
C SER A 47 8.94 1.65 -13.36
N ILE A 48 9.31 1.16 -12.17
CA ILE A 48 8.76 -0.06 -11.59
C ILE A 48 7.62 0.30 -10.65
N TYR A 49 7.87 1.21 -9.71
CA TYR A 49 6.85 1.79 -8.84
C TYR A 49 7.28 3.16 -8.30
N SER A 50 6.30 3.97 -7.90
CA SER A 50 6.48 5.10 -7.00
C SER A 50 6.04 4.71 -5.59
N ALA A 51 6.87 4.98 -4.59
CA ALA A 51 6.60 4.77 -3.18
C ALA A 51 6.25 6.09 -2.48
N GLN A 52 5.26 6.04 -1.60
CA GLN A 52 4.91 7.13 -0.69
C GLN A 52 4.85 6.59 0.74
N PHE A 53 5.49 7.31 1.67
CA PHE A 53 5.54 6.93 3.07
C PHE A 53 4.72 7.93 3.91
N TRP A 54 3.83 7.38 4.74
CA TRP A 54 2.86 8.13 5.52
C TRP A 54 2.93 7.72 6.98
N VAL A 55 2.90 8.68 7.91
CA VAL A 55 2.95 8.41 9.35
C VAL A 55 1.78 9.11 10.03
N MET A 56 1.16 8.45 11.00
CA MET A 56 0.09 9.04 11.82
C MET A 56 0.64 10.14 12.72
N GLY A 57 -0.05 11.29 12.79
CA GLY A 57 0.19 12.30 13.83
C GLY A 57 1.50 13.08 13.73
N GLN A 58 2.34 12.85 12.72
CA GLN A 58 3.67 13.48 12.65
C GLN A 58 3.59 14.99 12.34
N ALA A 59 4.18 15.80 13.22
CA ALA A 59 4.37 17.23 13.01
C ALA A 59 5.54 17.52 12.03
N PRO A 60 5.53 18.67 11.32
CA PRO A 60 6.55 18.97 10.30
C PRO A 60 8.01 18.99 10.79
N ASP A 61 8.22 19.25 12.08
CA ASP A 61 9.54 19.43 12.69
C ASP A 61 9.89 18.33 13.72
N GLU A 62 9.08 17.26 13.77
CA GLU A 62 9.29 16.14 14.70
C GLU A 62 10.17 15.06 14.05
N PRO A 63 11.07 14.41 14.82
CA PRO A 63 11.81 13.25 14.33
C PRO A 63 10.85 12.18 13.80
N LEU A 64 11.29 11.47 12.76
CA LEU A 64 10.53 10.34 12.23
C LEU A 64 10.44 9.23 13.28
N ASP A 65 9.23 8.96 13.74
CA ASP A 65 8.92 7.83 14.62
C ASP A 65 8.47 6.64 13.79
N LEU A 66 9.31 5.60 13.74
CA LEU A 66 9.00 4.35 13.03
C LEU A 66 8.28 3.34 13.92
N ASP A 67 8.12 3.63 15.21
CA ASP A 67 7.33 2.82 16.15
C ASP A 67 5.86 3.26 16.13
N ALA A 68 5.54 4.40 15.51
CA ALA A 68 4.18 4.87 15.29
C ALA A 68 3.50 4.15 14.10
N PRO A 69 2.16 4.07 14.06
CA PRO A 69 1.44 3.58 12.89
C PRO A 69 1.84 4.32 11.61
N PHE A 70 2.18 3.56 10.57
CA PHE A 70 2.59 4.11 9.28
C PHE A 70 2.06 3.29 8.10
N ALA A 71 2.01 3.90 6.93
CA ALA A 71 1.67 3.24 5.67
C ALA A 71 2.74 3.46 4.61
N LEU A 72 3.09 2.37 3.92
CA LEU A 72 3.89 2.38 2.69
C LEU A 72 2.97 2.07 1.50
N GLU A 73 2.74 3.09 0.67
CA GLU A 73 1.90 2.98 -0.53
C GLU A 73 2.78 2.88 -1.78
N LEU A 74 2.61 1.82 -2.56
CA LEU A 74 3.32 1.58 -3.82
C LEU A 74 2.33 1.63 -4.99
N THR A 75 2.56 2.55 -5.93
CA THR A 75 1.84 2.60 -7.21
C THR A 75 2.72 2.01 -8.30
N TYR A 76 2.28 0.92 -8.93
CA TYR A 76 3.07 0.16 -9.89
C TYR A 76 3.02 0.79 -11.28
N GLY A 77 4.17 0.91 -11.93
CA GLY A 77 4.29 1.47 -13.29
C GLY A 77 4.14 0.42 -14.41
N ARG A 78 4.01 -0.87 -14.06
CA ARG A 78 3.99 -1.98 -15.02
C ARG A 78 3.30 -3.22 -14.44
N THR A 79 3.10 -4.22 -15.30
CA THR A 79 2.60 -5.53 -14.86
C THR A 79 3.67 -6.33 -14.12
N ILE A 80 3.33 -6.86 -12.95
CA ILE A 80 4.17 -7.76 -12.15
C ILE A 80 3.26 -8.83 -11.55
N SER A 81 3.62 -10.10 -11.68
CA SER A 81 2.86 -11.18 -11.07
C SER A 81 3.04 -11.19 -9.55
N ARG A 82 2.03 -11.68 -8.84
CA ARG A 82 2.06 -11.90 -7.39
C ARG A 82 3.28 -12.71 -6.98
N GLU A 83 3.60 -13.78 -7.69
CA GLU A 83 4.73 -14.65 -7.36
C GLU A 83 6.07 -13.90 -7.47
N ASN A 84 6.20 -12.98 -8.43
CA ASN A 84 7.38 -12.13 -8.55
C ASN A 84 7.45 -11.08 -7.44
N LEU A 85 6.31 -10.53 -7.01
CA LEU A 85 6.25 -9.63 -5.85
C LEU A 85 6.68 -10.37 -4.58
N VAL A 86 6.09 -11.53 -4.28
CA VAL A 86 6.45 -12.36 -3.13
C VAL A 86 7.93 -12.73 -3.15
N ALA A 87 8.45 -13.21 -4.28
CA ALA A 87 9.85 -13.58 -4.40
C ALA A 87 10.80 -12.37 -4.22
N ALA A 88 10.41 -11.19 -4.71
CA ALA A 88 11.18 -9.97 -4.51
C ALA A 88 11.19 -9.53 -3.05
N SER A 89 10.04 -9.54 -2.38
CA SER A 89 9.91 -9.20 -0.97
C SER A 89 10.71 -10.16 -0.07
N LEU A 90 10.65 -11.47 -0.30
CA LEU A 90 11.45 -12.46 0.44
C LEU A 90 12.96 -12.22 0.27
N ARG A 91 13.41 -11.86 -0.94
CA ARG A 91 14.83 -11.51 -1.15
C ARG A 91 15.21 -10.25 -0.38
N GLU A 92 14.33 -9.25 -0.37
CA GLU A 92 14.60 -7.99 0.30
C GLU A 92 14.63 -8.15 1.83
N ILE A 93 13.68 -8.88 2.40
CA ILE A 93 13.66 -9.22 3.82
C ILE A 93 14.96 -9.93 4.23
N ARG A 94 15.41 -10.94 3.46
CA ARG A 94 16.69 -11.62 3.72
C ARG A 94 17.90 -10.68 3.61
N ARG A 95 17.87 -9.74 2.67
CA ARG A 95 18.96 -8.77 2.45
C ARG A 95 19.07 -7.77 3.61
N LEU A 96 17.94 -7.37 4.18
CA LEU A 96 17.86 -6.39 5.25
C LEU A 96 18.00 -7.00 6.65
N ALA A 97 17.72 -8.30 6.79
CA ALA A 97 17.84 -8.99 8.06
C ALA A 97 19.29 -8.95 8.60
N PRO A 98 19.48 -8.76 9.92
CA PRO A 98 20.81 -8.73 10.55
C PRO A 98 21.52 -10.11 10.55
N GLY A 99 20.86 -11.17 10.06
CA GLY A 99 21.36 -12.53 9.93
C GLY A 99 20.45 -13.37 9.04
N ASP A 100 20.72 -14.67 8.95
CA ASP A 100 19.85 -15.57 8.18
C ASP A 100 18.54 -15.81 8.94
N PRO A 101 17.37 -15.46 8.37
CA PRO A 101 16.10 -15.63 9.07
C PRO A 101 15.74 -17.11 9.23
N ASP A 102 15.00 -17.43 10.29
CA ASP A 102 14.48 -18.79 10.51
C ASP A 102 13.71 -19.29 9.26
N PRO A 103 14.12 -20.43 8.66
CA PRO A 103 13.46 -20.97 7.48
C PRO A 103 11.96 -21.23 7.66
N ALA A 104 11.52 -21.63 8.85
CA ALA A 104 10.10 -21.86 9.13
C ALA A 104 9.32 -20.54 9.06
N ARG A 105 9.84 -19.50 9.72
CA ARG A 105 9.28 -18.15 9.68
C ARG A 105 9.25 -17.57 8.26
N MET A 106 10.30 -17.78 7.46
CA MET A 106 10.33 -17.34 6.06
C MET A 106 9.24 -18.01 5.21
N ALA A 107 8.96 -19.30 5.46
CA ALA A 107 7.90 -20.02 4.76
C ALA A 107 6.51 -19.53 5.18
N ASP A 108 6.31 -19.21 6.46
CA ASP A 108 5.07 -18.61 6.94
C ASP A 108 4.85 -17.22 6.31
N TRP A 109 5.88 -16.37 6.31
CA TRP A 109 5.81 -15.05 5.69
C TRP A 109 5.58 -15.12 4.17
N GLU A 110 6.15 -16.10 3.48
CA GLU A 110 5.84 -16.37 2.08
C GLU A 110 4.34 -16.65 1.87
N ARG A 111 3.73 -17.45 2.75
CA ARG A 111 2.29 -17.73 2.70
C ARG A 111 1.46 -16.48 2.98
N GLU A 112 1.81 -15.70 4.00
CA GLU A 112 1.13 -14.44 4.32
C GLU A 112 1.18 -13.45 3.15
N MET A 113 2.35 -13.29 2.52
CA MET A 113 2.50 -12.43 1.34
C MET A 113 1.70 -12.92 0.13
N ARG A 114 1.56 -14.24 -0.07
CA ARG A 114 0.72 -14.79 -1.14
C ARG A 114 -0.79 -14.52 -0.95
N LEU A 115 -1.22 -14.34 0.29
CA LEU A 115 -2.59 -13.94 0.63
C LEU A 115 -2.78 -12.42 0.49
N ALA A 116 -1.75 -11.66 0.86
CA ALA A 116 -1.75 -10.20 0.85
C ALA A 116 -1.56 -9.57 -0.54
N PHE A 117 -0.76 -10.17 -1.41
CA PHE A 117 -0.42 -9.59 -2.71
C PHE A 117 -1.28 -10.17 -3.84
N VAL A 118 -1.42 -9.39 -4.91
CA VAL A 118 -2.14 -9.75 -6.13
C VAL A 118 -1.24 -9.53 -7.34
N ASP A 119 -1.66 -10.05 -8.50
CA ASP A 119 -1.09 -9.60 -9.77
C ASP A 119 -1.40 -8.11 -9.95
N VAL A 120 -0.37 -7.32 -10.22
CA VAL A 120 -0.51 -5.86 -10.43
C VAL A 120 -0.30 -5.53 -11.90
N ARG A 121 -1.00 -4.50 -12.36
CA ARG A 121 -0.86 -3.82 -13.65
C ARG A 121 -0.36 -2.40 -13.44
N ALA A 122 0.01 -1.73 -14.52
CA ALA A 122 0.34 -0.31 -14.46
C ALA A 122 -0.85 0.51 -13.90
N GLY A 123 -0.60 1.31 -12.88
CA GLY A 123 -1.59 2.09 -12.15
C GLY A 123 -2.15 1.41 -10.90
N ASP A 124 -1.98 0.09 -10.75
CA ASP A 124 -2.43 -0.62 -9.56
C ASP A 124 -1.62 -0.20 -8.33
N ARG A 125 -2.24 -0.32 -7.17
CA ARG A 125 -1.69 0.18 -5.91
C ARG A 125 -1.82 -0.85 -4.81
N ILE A 126 -0.71 -1.10 -4.11
CA ILE A 126 -0.68 -1.89 -2.89
C ILE A 126 -0.19 -1.00 -1.76
N THR A 127 -0.91 -1.00 -0.64
CA THR A 127 -0.51 -0.30 0.58
C THR A 127 -0.32 -1.30 1.71
N GLY A 128 0.87 -1.32 2.30
CA GLY A 128 1.14 -1.99 3.56
C GLY A 128 0.98 -1.01 4.71
N LEU A 129 0.11 -1.33 5.67
CA LEU A 129 -0.16 -0.55 6.87
C LEU A 129 0.43 -1.29 8.08
N PHE A 130 1.39 -0.67 8.74
CA PHE A 130 1.94 -1.13 10.01
C PHE A 130 1.09 -0.61 11.16
N LEU A 131 0.69 -1.53 12.05
CA LEU A 131 -0.06 -1.22 13.27
C LEU A 131 0.68 -1.87 14.47
N PRO A 132 1.36 -1.06 15.30
CA PRO A 132 2.10 -1.56 16.47
C PRO A 132 1.23 -2.46 17.35
N GLY A 133 1.75 -3.61 17.75
CA GLY A 133 1.03 -4.61 18.56
C GLY A 133 -0.07 -5.40 17.83
N GLU A 134 -0.38 -5.10 16.56
CA GLU A 134 -1.33 -5.87 15.75
C GLU A 134 -0.66 -6.61 14.58
N GLY A 135 0.38 -6.02 13.98
CA GLY A 135 1.06 -6.53 12.79
C GLY A 135 0.81 -5.66 11.56
N ALA A 136 0.55 -6.27 10.41
CA ALA A 136 0.39 -5.57 9.13
C ALA A 136 -0.97 -5.80 8.48
N ARG A 137 -1.51 -4.77 7.81
CA ARG A 137 -2.69 -4.88 6.94
C ARG A 137 -2.32 -4.48 5.51
N PHE A 138 -2.76 -5.27 4.53
CA PHE A 138 -2.50 -4.99 3.13
C PHE A 138 -3.78 -4.60 2.40
N TYR A 139 -3.70 -3.52 1.64
CA TYR A 139 -4.79 -3.00 0.84
C TYR A 139 -4.41 -3.01 -0.63
N VAL A 140 -5.37 -3.39 -1.50
CA VAL A 140 -5.27 -3.24 -2.96
C VAL A 140 -6.23 -2.14 -3.37
N GLY A 141 -5.69 -1.01 -3.84
CA GLY A 141 -6.46 0.21 -4.05
C GLY A 141 -6.99 0.76 -2.71
N ALA A 142 -8.27 0.52 -2.43
CA ALA A 142 -8.94 0.86 -1.18
C ALA A 142 -9.39 -0.37 -0.39
N ASN A 143 -9.39 -1.55 -1.01
CA ASN A 143 -9.94 -2.77 -0.42
C ASN A 143 -8.92 -3.44 0.50
N LEU A 144 -9.33 -3.81 1.72
CA LEU A 144 -8.53 -4.65 2.61
C LEU A 144 -8.43 -6.05 2.01
N GLN A 145 -7.20 -6.43 1.64
CA GLN A 145 -6.90 -7.70 0.99
C GLN A 145 -6.55 -8.78 2.02
N HIS A 146 -5.69 -8.46 3.00
CA HIS A 146 -5.26 -9.42 4.01
C HIS A 146 -4.74 -8.74 5.28
N VAL A 147 -4.79 -9.46 6.40
CA VAL A 147 -4.24 -9.04 7.69
C VAL A 147 -3.25 -10.09 8.18
N VAL A 148 -2.01 -9.65 8.43
CA VAL A 148 -0.94 -10.47 8.97
C VAL A 148 -0.76 -10.11 10.44
N ARG A 149 -1.15 -11.02 11.34
CA ARG A 149 -1.03 -10.84 12.80
C ARG A 149 0.30 -11.36 13.33
N ASP A 150 1.39 -10.85 12.76
CA ASP A 150 2.75 -11.15 13.17
C ASP A 150 3.53 -9.83 13.17
N GLU A 151 3.98 -9.42 14.35
CA GLU A 151 4.74 -8.18 14.53
C GLU A 151 6.15 -8.28 13.95
N ALA A 152 6.74 -9.48 13.90
CA ALA A 152 8.06 -9.66 13.29
C ALA A 152 8.01 -9.57 11.77
N PHE A 153 6.84 -9.77 11.16
CA PHE A 153 6.63 -9.61 9.73
C PHE A 153 6.44 -8.15 9.31
N ALA A 154 5.82 -7.36 10.19
CA ALA A 154 5.29 -6.04 9.89
C ALA A 154 6.38 -4.96 9.80
#